data_AF-A0A315WZV4-F1
#
_entry.id   AF-A0A315WZV4-F1
#
_cell.length_a   1.000
_cell.length_b   1.000
_cell.length_c   1.000
_cell.angle_alpha   90.00
_cell.angle_beta   90.00
_cell.angle_gamma   90.00
#
_symmetry.space_group_name_H-M   'P 1'
#
loop_
_entity.id
_entity.type
_entity.pdbx_description
1 polymer ?
#
loop_
_entity_poly.entity_id
_entity_poly.type
_entity_poly.pdbx_seq_one_letter_code
_entity_poly.pdbx_strand_id
1 'polypeptide(L)'
;MFKTNHKRSGAAAIIAAMVISAAVLTIAISTAVTANNNQISTKSFLDSTQAFYASESGLGEAIMQLRREPTNFIFATMTVSGFEVNTVFVDDLDCGTDCLTNIEATASSTGATRKVKYTCNNDISNCRWFELIP
;
A
#
# COMPACT_ATOMS: atom_id res chain seq x y z
N MET A 1 11.84 -72.27 -18.10
CA MET A 1 12.91 -71.41 -18.62
C MET A 1 12.36 -69.99 -18.75
N PHE A 2 12.41 -69.19 -17.68
CA PHE A 2 11.89 -67.82 -17.67
C PHE A 2 12.96 -66.88 -18.24
N LYS A 3 12.77 -66.40 -19.48
CA LYS A 3 13.57 -65.32 -20.07
C LYS A 3 13.14 -64.00 -19.44
N THR A 4 14.00 -63.41 -18.63
CA THR A 4 13.81 -62.09 -18.02
C THR A 4 14.00 -60.99 -19.08
N ASN A 5 12.92 -60.28 -19.40
CA ASN A 5 12.93 -59.11 -20.29
C ASN A 5 13.48 -57.87 -19.56
N HIS A 6 14.78 -57.89 -19.21
CA HIS A 6 15.39 -56.83 -18.40
C HIS A 6 15.50 -55.47 -19.12
N LYS A 7 15.56 -55.45 -20.46
CA LYS A 7 15.75 -54.22 -21.25
C LYS A 7 14.53 -53.29 -21.29
N ARG A 8 13.30 -53.81 -21.20
CA ARG A 8 12.08 -52.96 -21.18
C ARG A 8 11.81 -52.35 -19.80
N SER A 9 12.25 -53.00 -18.73
CA SER A 9 12.02 -52.53 -17.36
C SER A 9 12.88 -51.32 -16.98
N GLY A 10 14.12 -51.24 -17.51
CA GLY A 10 15.02 -50.12 -17.22
C GLY A 10 14.60 -48.80 -17.89
N ALA A 11 14.21 -48.86 -19.17
CA ALA A 11 13.73 -47.68 -19.89
C ALA A 11 12.41 -47.13 -19.30
N ALA A 12 11.49 -48.00 -18.91
CA ALA A 12 10.25 -47.59 -18.26
C ALA A 12 10.50 -46.93 -16.89
N ALA A 13 11.47 -47.42 -16.12
CA ALA A 13 11.86 -46.82 -14.85
C ALA A 13 12.43 -45.39 -15.02
N ILE A 14 13.24 -45.17 -16.06
CA ILE A 14 13.80 -43.85 -16.36
C ILE A 14 12.71 -42.87 -16.78
N ILE A 15 11.78 -43.30 -17.65
CA ILE A 15 10.65 -42.46 -18.08
C ILE A 15 9.74 -42.13 -16.88
N ALA A 16 9.44 -43.11 -16.03
CA ALA A 16 8.66 -42.87 -14.82
C ALA A 16 9.35 -41.88 -13.87
N ALA A 17 10.66 -42.00 -13.68
CA ALA A 17 11.44 -41.07 -12.88
C ALA A 17 11.43 -39.64 -13.45
N MET A 18 11.50 -39.50 -14.78
CA MET A 18 11.40 -38.19 -15.46
C MET A 18 10.01 -37.55 -15.29
N VAL A 19 8.94 -38.34 -15.35
CA VAL A 19 7.57 -37.82 -15.14
C VAL A 19 7.37 -37.38 -13.69
N ILE A 20 7.87 -38.16 -12.73
CA ILE A 20 7.78 -37.80 -11.30
C ILE A 20 8.61 -36.55 -11.02
N SER A 21 9.84 -36.45 -11.55
CA SER A 21 10.67 -35.26 -11.35
C SER A 21 10.06 -34.02 -12.00
N ALA A 22 9.46 -34.15 -13.19
CA ALA A 22 8.72 -33.07 -13.84
C ALA A 22 7.53 -32.61 -12.98
N ALA A 23 6.75 -33.55 -12.43
CA ALA A 23 5.62 -33.22 -11.56
C ALA A 23 6.06 -32.48 -10.28
N VAL A 24 7.12 -32.94 -9.62
CA VAL A 24 7.68 -32.27 -8.43
C VAL A 24 8.20 -30.87 -8.76
N LEU A 25 8.86 -30.71 -9.91
CA LEU A 25 9.33 -29.40 -10.36
C LEU A 25 8.17 -28.43 -10.62
N THR A 26 7.08 -28.88 -11.23
CA THR A 26 5.89 -28.05 -11.46
C THR A 26 5.28 -27.58 -10.14
N ILE A 27 5.17 -28.47 -9.14
CA ILE A 27 4.66 -28.12 -7.81
C ILE A 27 5.58 -27.09 -7.15
N ALA A 28 6.90 -27.28 -7.20
CA ALA A 28 7.88 -26.36 -6.62
C ALA A 28 7.85 -24.97 -7.27
N ILE A 29 7.69 -24.89 -8.59
CA ILE A 29 7.56 -23.61 -9.29
C ILE A 29 6.24 -22.93 -8.91
N SER A 30 5.15 -23.68 -8.82
CA SER A 30 3.85 -23.13 -8.44
C SER A 30 3.86 -22.54 -7.02
N THR A 31 4.48 -23.22 -6.06
CA THR A 31 4.63 -22.70 -4.70
C THR A 31 5.57 -21.50 -4.64
N ALA A 32 6.68 -21.51 -5.39
CA ALA A 32 7.59 -20.37 -5.47
C ALA A 32 6.92 -19.12 -6.07
N VAL A 33 6.15 -19.28 -7.15
CA VAL A 33 5.38 -18.19 -7.77
C VAL A 33 4.34 -17.65 -6.79
N THR A 34 3.59 -18.53 -6.11
CA THR A 34 2.59 -18.12 -5.12
C THR A 34 3.22 -17.38 -3.94
N ALA A 35 4.35 -17.88 -3.44
CA ALA A 35 5.09 -17.24 -2.35
C ALA A 35 5.61 -15.85 -2.75
N ASN A 36 6.14 -15.70 -3.97
CA ASN A 36 6.63 -14.42 -4.46
C ASN A 36 5.48 -13.41 -4.65
N ASN A 37 4.35 -13.85 -5.21
CA ASN A 37 3.17 -13.00 -5.35
C ASN A 37 2.65 -12.54 -3.98
N ASN A 38 2.57 -13.44 -3.00
CA ASN A 38 2.16 -13.09 -1.63
C ASN A 38 3.14 -12.12 -0.97
N GLN A 39 4.45 -12.26 -1.21
CA GLN A 39 5.45 -11.33 -0.70
C GLN A 39 5.28 -9.92 -1.30
N ILE A 40 5.04 -9.83 -2.61
CA ILE A 40 4.76 -8.56 -3.30
C ILE A 40 3.48 -7.93 -2.75
N SER A 41 2.39 -8.70 -2.61
CA SER A 41 1.13 -8.22 -2.04
C SER A 41 1.29 -7.74 -0.60
N THR A 42 2.03 -8.48 0.23
CA THR A 42 2.29 -8.09 1.63
C THR A 42 3.10 -6.79 1.70
N LYS A 43 4.12 -6.65 0.85
CA LYS A 43 4.91 -5.41 0.79
C LYS A 43 4.05 -4.23 0.34
N SER A 44 3.24 -4.40 -0.71
CA SER A 44 2.33 -3.36 -1.19
C SER A 44 1.31 -2.93 -0.11
N PHE A 45 0.80 -3.90 0.67
CA PHE A 45 -0.08 -3.62 1.80
C PHE A 45 0.63 -2.85 2.92
N LEU A 46 1.86 -3.25 3.28
CA LEU A 46 2.68 -2.54 4.27
C LEU A 46 3.00 -1.11 3.82
N ASP A 47 3.43 -0.93 2.56
CA ASP A 47 3.73 0.38 2.00
C ASP A 47 2.48 1.28 1.98
N SER A 48 1.30 0.74 1.65
CA SER A 48 0.03 1.48 1.75
C SER A 48 -0.33 1.88 3.17
N THR A 49 -0.17 0.96 4.12
CA THR A 49 -0.48 1.24 5.54
C THR A 49 0.44 2.32 6.07
N GLN A 50 1.73 2.27 5.74
CA GLN A 50 2.69 3.31 6.12
C GLN A 50 2.38 4.65 5.46
N ALA A 51 2.01 4.65 4.17
CA ALA A 51 1.58 5.87 3.48
C ALA A 51 0.36 6.50 4.17
N PHE A 52 -0.62 5.70 4.60
CA PHE A 52 -1.79 6.20 5.32
C PHE A 52 -1.41 6.92 6.63
N TYR A 53 -0.61 6.27 7.48
CA TYR A 53 -0.16 6.87 8.74
C TYR A 53 0.75 8.09 8.54
N ALA A 54 1.55 8.10 7.47
CA ALA A 54 2.35 9.24 7.08
C ALA A 54 1.45 10.44 6.72
N SER A 55 0.42 10.23 5.90
CA SER A 55 -0.53 11.30 5.56
C SER A 55 -1.32 11.80 6.78
N GLU A 56 -1.75 10.90 7.66
CA GLU A 56 -2.45 11.28 8.90
C GLU A 56 -1.58 12.16 9.79
N SER A 57 -0.30 11.80 9.95
CA SER A 57 0.69 12.58 10.69
C SER A 57 0.88 13.98 10.10
N GLY A 58 0.92 14.08 8.76
CA GLY A 58 1.02 15.37 8.05
C GLY A 58 -0.20 16.28 8.23
N LEU A 59 -1.40 15.69 8.32
CA LEU A 59 -2.60 16.44 8.70
C LEU A 59 -2.55 16.88 10.16
N GLY A 60 -2.14 15.99 11.06
CA GLY A 60 -1.97 16.33 12.48
C GLY A 60 -1.04 17.53 12.68
N GLU A 61 0.11 17.52 12.01
CA GLU A 61 1.07 18.63 12.05
C GLU A 61 0.49 19.92 11.47
N ALA A 62 -0.19 19.85 10.31
CA ALA A 62 -0.84 21.02 9.70
C ALA A 62 -1.91 21.64 10.61
N ILE A 63 -2.72 20.81 11.28
CA ILE A 63 -3.71 21.28 12.25
C ILE A 63 -3.03 21.93 13.46
N MET A 64 -1.93 21.35 13.95
CA MET A 64 -1.16 21.95 15.04
C MET A 64 -0.55 23.30 14.64
N GLN A 65 -0.08 23.43 13.40
CA GLN A 65 0.43 24.69 12.85
C GLN A 65 -0.68 25.74 12.76
N LEU A 66 -1.86 25.40 12.21
CA LEU A 66 -3.01 26.30 12.20
C LEU A 66 -3.47 26.69 13.61
N ARG A 67 -3.36 25.79 14.60
CA ARG A 67 -3.68 26.14 15.99
C ARG A 67 -2.71 27.18 16.56
N ARG A 68 -1.44 27.16 16.15
CA ARG A 68 -0.41 28.12 16.58
C ARG A 68 -0.50 29.43 15.79
N GLU A 69 -0.70 29.33 14.48
CA GLU A 69 -0.71 30.42 13.51
C GLU A 69 -1.94 30.29 12.59
N PRO A 70 -3.11 30.78 13.03
CA PRO A 70 -4.40 30.51 12.38
C PRO A 70 -4.57 31.13 11.00
N THR A 71 -3.68 32.05 10.61
CA THR A 71 -3.68 32.70 9.30
C THR A 71 -2.60 32.15 8.37
N ASN A 72 -1.79 31.19 8.83
CA ASN A 72 -0.70 30.63 8.05
C ASN A 72 -1.11 29.28 7.44
N PHE A 73 -1.54 29.31 6.19
CA PHE A 73 -1.96 28.13 5.42
C PHE A 73 -0.82 27.47 4.63
N ILE A 74 0.43 27.87 4.91
CA ILE A 74 1.62 27.30 4.26
C ILE A 74 2.14 26.18 5.15
N PHE A 75 2.02 24.94 4.66
CA PHE A 75 2.52 23.76 5.37
C PHE A 75 3.84 23.31 4.77
N ALA A 76 4.80 22.97 5.63
CA ALA A 76 6.06 22.40 5.20
C ALA A 76 5.87 20.93 4.77
N THR A 77 6.52 20.54 3.68
CA THR A 77 6.64 19.12 3.33
C THR A 77 7.43 18.41 4.42
N MET A 78 6.92 17.26 4.87
CA MET A 78 7.60 16.42 5.85
C MET A 78 7.90 15.04 5.27
N THR A 79 8.84 14.33 5.88
CA THR A 79 9.14 12.94 5.51
C THR A 79 8.89 12.04 6.69
N VAL A 80 8.00 11.06 6.52
CA VAL A 80 7.67 10.06 7.54
C VAL A 80 7.97 8.69 6.97
N SER A 81 8.92 7.97 7.56
CA SER A 81 9.29 6.60 7.16
C SER A 81 9.61 6.43 5.67
N GLY A 82 10.18 7.46 5.03
CA GLY A 82 10.52 7.44 3.60
C GLY A 82 9.38 7.86 2.66
N PHE A 83 8.22 8.23 3.19
CA PHE A 83 7.14 8.87 2.43
C PHE A 83 7.26 10.38 2.52
N GLU A 84 7.23 11.05 1.37
CA GLU A 84 7.11 12.50 1.29
C GLU A 84 5.64 12.86 1.49
N VAL A 85 5.35 13.66 2.52
CA VAL A 85 4.02 14.08 2.90
C VAL A 85 3.89 15.56 2.59
N ASN A 86 3.02 15.87 1.64
CA ASN A 86 2.67 17.23 1.27
C ASN A 86 1.24 17.53 1.75
N THR A 87 1.10 18.58 2.55
CA THR A 87 -0.19 19.02 3.07
C THR A 87 -0.58 20.35 2.43
N VAL A 88 -1.82 20.46 1.99
CA VAL A 88 -2.36 21.65 1.34
C VAL A 88 -3.70 22.03 1.95
N PHE A 89 -3.93 23.33 2.08
CA PHE A 89 -5.25 23.87 2.35
C PHE A 89 -6.03 23.92 1.03
N VAL A 90 -7.22 23.34 1.01
CA VAL A 90 -8.12 23.38 -0.15
C VAL A 90 -9.31 24.24 0.22
N ASP A 91 -9.35 25.44 -0.34
CA ASP A 91 -10.49 26.34 -0.16
C ASP A 91 -11.62 25.85 -1.07
N ASP A 92 -12.75 25.44 -0.48
CA ASP A 92 -13.96 25.22 -1.27
C ASP A 92 -14.52 26.60 -1.57
N LEU A 93 -14.30 27.08 -2.81
CA LEU A 93 -14.63 28.41 -3.31
C LEU A 93 -16.13 28.78 -3.27
N ASP A 94 -16.96 28.00 -2.59
CA ASP A 94 -18.41 28.13 -2.55
C ASP A 94 -18.99 28.09 -1.11
N CYS A 95 -18.18 28.38 -0.09
CA CYS A 95 -18.71 28.47 1.28
C CYS A 95 -19.34 29.83 1.56
N GLY A 96 -20.66 29.83 1.72
CA GLY A 96 -21.41 30.92 2.35
C GLY A 96 -21.12 31.02 3.86
N THR A 97 -22.13 30.83 4.71
CA THR A 97 -21.99 30.94 6.19
C THR A 97 -21.37 29.71 6.86
N ASP A 98 -21.23 28.59 6.16
CA ASP A 98 -20.69 27.32 6.68
C ASP A 98 -19.40 26.95 5.94
N CYS A 99 -18.30 27.63 6.27
CA CYS A 99 -17.00 27.31 5.72
C CYS A 99 -16.46 26.02 6.29
N LEU A 100 -16.52 24.99 5.44
CA LEU A 100 -15.83 23.74 5.64
C LEU A 100 -14.34 23.97 5.37
N THR A 101 -13.51 24.00 6.42
CA THR A 101 -12.05 24.01 6.22
C THR A 101 -11.62 22.62 5.77
N ASN A 102 -11.13 22.51 4.54
CA ASN A 102 -10.61 21.26 4.00
C ASN A 102 -9.07 21.32 3.99
N ILE A 103 -8.44 20.43 4.74
CA ILE A 103 -7.00 20.22 4.69
C ILE A 103 -6.78 18.85 4.07
N GLU A 104 -5.93 18.77 3.06
CA GLU A 104 -5.59 17.51 2.41
C GLU A 104 -4.11 17.21 2.63
N ALA A 105 -3.78 16.01 3.08
CA ALA A 105 -2.40 15.52 3.04
C ALA A 105 -2.27 14.35 2.09
N THR A 106 -1.20 14.41 1.31
CA THR A 106 -0.81 13.37 0.37
C THR A 106 0.55 12.84 0.80
N ALA A 107 0.62 11.57 1.18
CA ALA A 107 1.88 10.87 1.35
C ALA A 107 2.17 10.06 0.08
N SER A 108 3.38 10.20 -0.44
CA SER A 108 3.83 9.47 -1.63
C SER A 108 5.20 8.87 -1.43
N SER A 109 5.39 7.67 -1.96
CA SER A 109 6.69 7.02 -2.18
C SER A 109 6.75 6.44 -3.58
N THR A 110 7.82 5.69 -3.88
CA THR A 110 7.95 4.92 -5.12
C THR A 110 7.00 3.73 -5.21
N GLY A 111 6.40 3.29 -4.09
CA GLY A 111 5.56 2.08 -4.03
C GLY A 111 4.08 2.34 -3.75
N ALA A 112 3.73 3.46 -3.12
CA ALA A 112 2.35 3.78 -2.76
C ALA A 112 2.12 5.30 -2.62
N THR A 113 0.91 5.73 -2.94
CA THR A 113 0.43 7.10 -2.70
C THR A 113 -0.90 7.01 -1.98
N ARG A 114 -1.06 7.77 -0.88
CA ARG A 114 -2.32 7.87 -0.13
C ARG A 114 -2.67 9.32 0.06
N LYS A 115 -3.94 9.64 -0.10
CA LYS A 115 -4.47 11.00 0.11
C LYS A 115 -5.63 10.96 1.08
N VAL A 116 -5.53 11.76 2.13
CA VAL A 116 -6.57 11.92 3.15
C VAL A 116 -6.96 13.39 3.22
N LYS A 117 -8.23 13.61 3.49
CA LYS A 117 -8.85 14.91 3.68
C LYS A 117 -9.41 15.00 5.08
N TYR A 118 -9.08 16.09 5.75
CA TYR A 118 -9.67 16.52 6.99
C TYR A 118 -10.61 17.69 6.71
N THR A 119 -11.89 17.52 7.04
CA THR A 119 -12.93 18.52 6.79
C THR A 119 -13.53 18.94 8.12
N CYS A 120 -13.55 20.25 8.43
CA CYS A 120 -14.16 20.79 9.65
C CYS A 120 -15.21 21.85 9.36
N ASN A 121 -16.34 21.79 10.06
CA ASN A 121 -17.43 22.76 9.95
C ASN A 121 -17.23 23.90 10.97
N ASN A 122 -16.38 24.89 10.68
CA ASN A 122 -16.05 26.06 11.53
C ASN A 122 -15.66 25.79 13.02
N ASP A 123 -15.72 24.53 13.46
CA ASP A 123 -15.47 24.03 14.81
C ASP A 123 -14.66 22.75 14.67
N ILE A 124 -13.48 22.74 15.31
CA ILE A 124 -12.56 21.60 15.32
C ILE A 124 -13.18 20.36 15.96
N SER A 125 -14.21 20.52 16.80
CA SER A 125 -14.92 19.39 17.41
C SER A 125 -15.79 18.59 16.42
N ASN A 126 -16.14 19.18 15.27
CA ASN A 126 -16.99 18.58 14.24
C ASN A 126 -16.22 18.15 12.99
N CYS A 127 -14.92 17.87 13.12
CA CYS A 127 -14.12 17.45 11.98
C CYS A 127 -14.29 15.97 11.64
N ARG A 128 -14.21 15.66 10.35
CA ARG A 128 -14.26 14.30 9.83
C ARG A 128 -13.07 14.01 8.92
N TRP A 129 -12.63 12.77 8.96
CA TRP A 129 -11.57 12.24 8.11
C TRP A 129 -12.17 11.47 6.94
N PHE A 130 -11.65 11.70 5.75
CA PHE A 130 -12.02 11.00 4.54
C PHE A 130 -10.76 10.57 3.80
N GLU A 131 -10.65 9.29 3.47
CA GLU A 131 -9.64 8.82 2.53
C GLU A 131 -10.13 9.11 1.11
N LEU A 132 -9.35 9.86 0.34
CA LEU A 132 -9.68 10.25 -1.04
C LEU A 132 -9.02 9.33 -2.06
N ILE A 133 -7.80 8.87 -1.78
CA ILE A 133 -7.06 7.92 -2.62
C ILE A 133 -6.62 6.77 -1.73
N PRO A 134 -7.27 5.60 -1.86
CA PRO A 134 -6.85 4.38 -1.23
C PRO A 134 -5.84 3.58 -2.09
#